data_AF-A0A3D1G4C8-F1
#
_entry.id   AF-A0A3D1G4C8-F1
#
_cell.length_a   1.000
_cell.length_b   1.000
_cell.length_c   1.000
_cell.angle_alpha   90.00
_cell.angle_beta   90.00
_cell.angle_gamma   90.00
#
_symmetry.space_group_name_H-M   'P 1'
#
loop_
_entity.id
_entity.type
_entity.pdbx_description
1 polymer ?
#
loop_
_entity_poly.entity_id
_entity_poly.type
_entity_poly.pdbx_seq_one_letter_code
_entity_poly.pdbx_strand_id
1 'polypeptide(L)' 'MMTQTPRLIVTPGEPAGIGGEILLKAIEAGATGLITLDDPERLASMAAA' A
#
# COMPACT_ATOMS: atom_id res chain seq x y z
N MET A 1 9.05 25.75 -11.98
CA MET A 1 9.64 24.87 -10.95
C MET A 1 8.97 23.51 -11.09
N MET A 2 9.68 22.46 -11.50
CA MET A 2 9.10 21.11 -11.54
C MET A 2 9.08 20.57 -10.11
N THR A 3 7.92 20.53 -9.49
CA THR A 3 7.74 19.88 -8.19
C THR A 3 7.53 18.40 -8.44
N GLN A 4 8.54 17.58 -8.20
CA GLN A 4 8.35 16.12 -8.19
C GLN A 4 7.68 15.72 -6.88
N THR A 5 6.52 15.07 -6.98
CA THR A 5 5.89 14.44 -5.82
C THR A 5 6.80 13.29 -5.35
N PRO A 6 7.26 13.28 -4.08
CA PRO A 6 8.10 12.21 -3.58
C PRO A 6 7.34 10.89 -3.59
N ARG A 7 8.05 9.79 -3.86
CA ARG A 7 7.51 8.44 -3.67
C ARG A 7 7.81 7.96 -2.26
N LEU A 8 6.83 7.34 -1.62
CA LEU A 8 6.94 6.83 -0.25
C LEU A 8 7.02 5.31 -0.26
N ILE A 9 8.04 4.76 0.40
CA ILE A 9 8.11 3.32 0.67
C ILE A 9 7.32 3.04 1.94
N VAL A 10 6.36 2.12 1.86
CA VAL A 10 5.48 1.72 2.96
C VAL A 10 5.63 0.23 3.22
N THR A 11 6.07 -0.13 4.42
CA THR A 11 6.08 -1.51 4.92
C THR A 11 4.85 -1.71 5.82
N PRO A 12 3.90 -2.59 5.46
CA PRO A 12 2.66 -2.75 6.22
C PRO A 12 2.85 -3.37 7.63
N GLY A 13 4.01 -3.95 7.91
CA GLY A 13 4.35 -4.51 9.22
C GLY A 13 4.04 -6.00 9.29
N GLU A 14 3.45 -6.44 10.40
CA GLU A 14 3.12 -7.85 10.66
C GLU A 14 2.05 -8.36 9.65
N PRO A 15 2.32 -9.43 8.87
CA PRO A 15 1.37 -9.95 7.88
C PRO A 15 0.03 -10.40 8.43
N ALA A 16 -0.01 -10.91 9.67
CA ALA A 16 -1.26 -11.29 10.35
C ALA A 16 -2.04 -10.10 10.92
N GLY A 17 -1.45 -8.90 10.93
CA GLY A 17 -2.10 -7.66 11.34
C GLY A 17 -2.85 -6.97 10.20
N ILE A 18 -3.46 -5.83 10.50
CA ILE A 18 -4.33 -5.09 9.56
C ILE A 18 -3.58 -4.11 8.65
N GLY A 19 -2.24 -4.05 8.71
CA GLY A 19 -1.46 -3.06 7.96
C GLY A 19 -1.67 -3.15 6.44
N GLY A 20 -1.80 -4.36 5.90
CA GLY A 20 -2.09 -4.58 4.48
C GLY A 20 -3.48 -4.06 4.08
N GLU A 21 -4.49 -4.24 4.94
CA GLU A 21 -5.85 -3.72 4.69
C GLU A 21 -5.86 -2.19 4.72
N ILE A 22 -5.15 -1.59 5.67
CA ILE A 22 -5.03 -0.13 5.76
C ILE A 22 -4.38 0.43 4.50
N LEU A 23 -3.30 -0.23 4.01
CA LEU A 23 -2.65 0.16 2.77
C LEU A 23 -3.62 0.12 1.58
N LEU A 24 -4.37 -0.97 1.41
CA LEU A 24 -5.33 -1.12 0.31
C LEU A 24 -6.44 -0.05 0.40
N LYS A 25 -7.02 0.17 1.58
CA LYS A 25 -8.02 1.23 1.81
C LYS A 25 -7.49 2.63 1.51
N ALA A 26 -6.22 2.89 1.78
CA ALA A 26 -5.61 4.19 1.42
C ALA A 26 -5.52 4.36 -0.10
N ILE A 27 -5.18 3.30 -0.84
CA ILE A 27 -5.18 3.30 -2.31
C ILE A 27 -6.59 3.51 -2.86
N GLU A 28 -7.59 2.81 -2.33
CA GLU A 28 -9.01 3.00 -2.70
C GLU A 28 -9.49 4.43 -2.43
N ALA A 29 -9.01 5.04 -1.34
CA ALA A 29 -9.29 6.44 -1.01
C ALA A 29 -8.51 7.46 -1.86
N GLY A 30 -7.70 7.01 -2.83
CA GLY A 30 -6.99 7.85 -3.79
C GLY A 30 -5.56 8.22 -3.40
N ALA A 31 -4.96 7.56 -2.41
CA ALA A 31 -3.54 7.74 -2.13
C ALA A 31 -2.70 7.31 -3.35
N THR A 32 -1.74 8.15 -3.73
CA THR A 32 -0.83 7.89 -4.85
C THR A 32 0.62 8.09 -4.44
N GLY A 33 1.56 7.62 -5.26
CA GLY A 33 2.99 7.74 -4.97
C GLY A 33 3.49 6.79 -3.88
N LEU A 34 2.73 5.75 -3.55
CA LEU A 34 3.14 4.71 -2.60
C LEU A 34 3.82 3.55 -3.34
N ILE A 35 4.88 3.03 -2.75
CA ILE A 35 5.53 1.77 -3.12
C ILE A 35 5.52 0.90 -1.88
N THR A 36 5.01 -0.33 -1.97
CA THR A 36 5.03 -1.24 -0.82
C THR A 36 6.07 -2.33 -0.99
N LEU A 37 6.66 -2.76 0.14
CA LEU A 37 7.52 -3.93 0.23
C LEU A 37 6.74 -4.98 1.04
N ASP A 38 6.12 -5.92 0.34
CA ASP A 38 5.25 -6.95 0.89
C ASP A 38 5.11 -8.12 -0.10
N ASP A 39 4.34 -9.14 0.27
CA ASP A 39 3.96 -10.24 -0.62
C ASP A 39 2.82 -9.78 -1.57
N PRO A 40 3.07 -9.73 -2.89
CA PRO A 40 2.05 -9.31 -3.85
C PRO A 40 0.87 -10.27 -3.95
N GLU A 41 1.05 -11.57 -3.74
CA GLU A 41 -0.03 -12.56 -3.81
C GLU A 41 -1.00 -12.39 -2.63
N ARG A 42 -0.44 -12.15 -1.43
CA ARG A 42 -1.22 -11.85 -0.23
C ARG A 42 -2.08 -10.60 -0.41
N LEU A 43 -1.51 -9.50 -0.89
CA LEU A 43 -2.24 -8.26 -1.13
C LEU A 43 -3.31 -8.41 -2.22
N ALA A 44 -3.02 -9.17 -3.28
CA ALA A 44 -4.00 -9.45 -4.34
C ALA A 44 -5.19 -10.27 -3.81
N SER A 45 -4.93 -11.28 -2.97
CA SER A 45 -5.99 -12.05 -2.31
C SER A 45 -6.86 -11.19 -1.39
N MET A 46 -6.27 -10.24 -0.67
CA MET A 46 -7.00 -9.34 0.21
C MET A 46 -7.87 -8.34 -0.56
N ALA A 47 -7.37 -7.83 -1.70
CA ALA A 47 -8.11 -6.87 -2.54
C ALA A 47 -9.28 -7.50 -3.32
N ALA A 48 -9.31 -8.83 -3.45
CA ALA A 48 -10.37 -9.57 -4.13
C ALA A 48 -11.53 -9.99 -3.21
N ALA A 49 -11.38 -9.79 -1.89
CA ALA A 49 -12.38 -10.13 -0.87
C ALA A 49 -13.38 -8.97 -0.65
#